data_AF-R1CZV5-F1
#
_entry.id   AF-R1CZV5-F1
#
_cell.length_a   1.000
_cell.length_b   1.000
_cell.length_c   1.000
_cell.angle_alpha   90.00
_cell.angle_beta   90.00
_cell.angle_gamma   90.00
#
_symmetry.space_group_name_H-M   'P 1'
#
loop_
_entity.id
_entity.type
_entity.pdbx_description
1 polymer ?
#
loop_
_entity_poly.entity_id
_entity_poly.type
_entity_poly.pdbx_seq_one_letter_code
_entity_poly.pdbx_strand_id
1 'polypeptide(L)'
;MNEWLGASQRPLFRPRFQISDRHIVNSLPAGFASFTLDFHPSSQGSVWGANASILEIDLASPGLLGVVTALAPAVLRLGGSEAGENVTYVGFPGFDAPCPSGYYYCLTRPRWAAILAFAARTGVRLMLDLNLIGPGTADDWPAALSQIDALFSYTAQQPPRLRPFAFELGRMTRQGGVAPAAAARVAAVGALLASRWPDEGQRPLLVGPSVHIQPDWIVDFVLALPAPLPLDVFTYHMYEGYGKAPRIAAQTAAAWASGGPTGACTTFESSLWYFDHLAHAASTPGGGHLAVARQTLAGGNYSLVDSNRGYIAHSDYFVARLAHHALRSFAACDPSGRLVVGVANAGGEAIATALQLGQHGAPLAGGAEAWVRLNGQPLSSVGGEVPELPPVTLPAPAGAFSAPPFSVAFLRYAAVVPEACGRDGGGTLAAA
;
A
#
# COMPACT_ATOMS: atom_id res chain seq x y z
N MET A 1 -31.86 49.84 2.18
CA MET A 1 -31.43 49.08 0.99
C MET A 1 -29.92 48.90 1.08
N ASN A 2 -29.34 47.77 1.44
CA ASN A 2 -29.87 46.44 1.71
C ASN A 2 -29.20 45.88 2.97
N GLU A 3 -30.02 45.15 3.72
CA GLU A 3 -29.71 44.50 4.97
C GLU A 3 -28.56 43.51 4.82
N TRP A 4 -27.67 43.56 5.82
CA TRP A 4 -26.84 42.45 6.23
C TRP A 4 -27.73 41.25 6.56
N LEU A 5 -27.95 40.38 5.59
CA LEU A 5 -28.47 39.04 5.85
C LEU A 5 -27.38 38.25 6.57
N GLY A 6 -27.72 37.83 7.78
CA GLY A 6 -26.81 37.24 8.74
C GLY A 6 -26.07 36.02 8.21
N ALA A 7 -24.87 35.82 8.74
CA ALA A 7 -24.28 34.50 8.84
C ALA A 7 -25.30 33.60 9.55
N SER A 8 -26.08 32.85 8.79
CA SER A 8 -26.88 31.77 9.34
C SER A 8 -25.88 30.85 10.03
N GLN A 9 -25.89 30.82 11.36
CA GLN A 9 -25.29 29.73 12.11
C GLN A 9 -26.06 28.48 11.73
N ARG A 10 -25.62 27.81 10.65
CA ARG A 10 -26.13 26.50 10.31
C ARG A 10 -25.89 25.62 11.53
N PRO A 11 -26.90 24.92 12.04
CA PRO A 11 -26.73 24.08 13.21
C PRO A 11 -25.64 23.05 12.91
N LEU A 12 -24.64 22.96 13.80
CA LEU A 12 -23.59 21.94 13.75
C LEU A 12 -24.24 20.58 13.50
N PHE A 13 -23.88 19.93 12.38
CA PHE A 13 -24.35 18.59 12.09
C PHE A 13 -23.79 17.62 13.14
N ARG A 14 -24.70 16.90 13.83
CA ARG A 14 -24.38 16.00 14.94
C ARG A 14 -24.77 14.56 14.61
N PRO A 15 -23.98 13.85 13.79
CA PRO A 15 -24.24 12.45 13.51
C PRO A 15 -24.04 11.62 14.79
N ARG A 16 -24.90 10.62 14.96
CA ARG A 16 -24.75 9.57 15.97
C ARG A 16 -24.25 8.32 15.26
N PHE A 17 -23.11 7.81 15.69
CA PHE A 17 -22.59 6.53 15.22
C PHE A 17 -22.98 5.45 16.23
N GLN A 18 -23.52 4.35 15.74
CA GLN A 18 -23.73 3.13 16.51
C GLN A 18 -22.69 2.12 16.04
N ILE A 19 -21.92 1.60 16.99
CA ILE A 19 -20.90 0.58 16.73
C ILE A 19 -21.38 -0.69 17.43
N SER A 20 -21.47 -1.78 16.68
CA SER A 20 -21.71 -3.08 17.27
C SER A 20 -20.46 -3.53 18.03
N ASP A 21 -20.62 -3.93 19.27
CA ASP A 21 -19.55 -4.45 20.12
C ASP A 21 -19.45 -5.98 20.10
N ARG A 22 -20.32 -6.67 19.34
CA ARG A 22 -20.46 -8.14 19.36
C ARG A 22 -19.90 -8.86 18.15
N HIS A 23 -19.59 -8.14 17.08
CA HIS A 23 -19.21 -8.74 15.80
C HIS A 23 -17.94 -8.10 15.25
N ILE A 24 -16.95 -8.93 14.93
CA ILE A 24 -15.84 -8.55 14.05
C ILE A 24 -16.28 -8.83 12.62
N VAL A 25 -16.19 -7.81 11.75
CA VAL A 25 -16.47 -7.98 10.32
C VAL A 25 -15.32 -8.71 9.65
N ASN A 26 -14.09 -8.22 9.84
CA ASN A 26 -12.86 -8.82 9.31
C ASN A 26 -11.71 -8.62 10.30
N SER A 27 -10.73 -9.53 10.25
CA SER A 27 -9.45 -9.41 10.95
C SER A 27 -8.37 -9.06 9.94
N LEU A 28 -7.75 -7.89 10.09
CA LEU A 28 -6.73 -7.46 9.13
C LEU A 28 -5.32 -7.88 9.52
N PRO A 29 -4.49 -8.36 8.57
CA PRO A 29 -3.09 -8.68 8.82
C PRO A 29 -2.25 -7.48 9.28
N ALA A 30 -1.11 -7.75 9.93
CA ALA A 30 -0.07 -6.75 10.10
C ALA A 30 0.47 -6.32 8.72
N GLY A 31 0.60 -5.01 8.50
CA GLY A 31 0.98 -4.49 7.18
C GLY A 31 -0.14 -4.40 6.17
N PHE A 32 -1.39 -4.26 6.62
CA PHE A 32 -2.52 -3.98 5.75
C PHE A 32 -2.30 -2.71 4.91
N ALA A 33 -1.90 -1.59 5.53
CA ALA A 33 -1.41 -0.45 4.77
C ALA A 33 -0.01 -0.79 4.22
N SER A 34 0.13 -0.88 2.92
CA SER A 34 1.37 -1.29 2.25
C SER A 34 1.72 -0.28 1.17
N PHE A 35 2.87 -0.44 0.52
CA PHE A 35 3.30 0.51 -0.50
C PHE A 35 4.13 -0.16 -1.58
N THR A 36 4.24 0.53 -2.71
CA THR A 36 5.03 0.06 -3.85
C THR A 36 6.33 0.84 -4.00
N LEU A 37 7.28 0.27 -4.73
CA LEU A 37 8.32 1.00 -5.45
C LEU A 37 8.32 0.52 -6.90
N ASP A 38 8.55 1.46 -7.81
CA ASP A 38 8.46 1.21 -9.24
C ASP A 38 9.86 1.03 -9.86
N PHE A 39 9.91 0.47 -11.06
CA PHE A 39 11.13 0.38 -11.87
C PHE A 39 11.27 1.58 -12.82
N HIS A 40 10.33 2.55 -12.79
CA HIS A 40 10.35 3.74 -13.63
C HIS A 40 11.67 4.55 -13.55
N PRO A 41 12.43 4.67 -14.65
CA PRO A 41 13.62 5.53 -14.71
C PRO A 41 13.27 7.01 -14.66
N SER A 42 14.20 7.80 -14.14
CA SER A 42 14.14 9.27 -14.20
C SER A 42 14.08 9.82 -15.64
N SER A 43 14.67 9.12 -16.60
CA SER A 43 14.69 9.51 -18.02
C SER A 43 13.34 9.40 -18.72
N GLN A 44 12.36 8.69 -18.14
CA GLN A 44 11.03 8.52 -18.74
C GLN A 44 9.98 9.50 -18.21
N GLY A 45 10.36 10.41 -17.31
CA GLY A 45 9.49 11.52 -16.92
C GLY A 45 9.99 12.28 -15.70
N SER A 46 9.92 13.60 -15.77
CA SER A 46 10.34 14.49 -14.68
C SER A 46 9.54 14.29 -13.38
N VAL A 47 8.33 13.74 -13.46
CA VAL A 47 7.41 13.52 -12.32
C VAL A 47 7.92 12.46 -11.34
N TRP A 48 8.69 11.48 -11.82
CA TRP A 48 9.25 10.43 -10.95
C TRP A 48 10.50 10.89 -10.20
N GLY A 49 11.11 12.00 -10.60
CA GLY A 49 12.36 12.48 -10.03
C GLY A 49 13.57 11.64 -10.44
N ALA A 50 14.76 12.04 -9.98
CA ALA A 50 16.02 11.44 -10.42
C ALA A 50 16.27 10.02 -9.87
N ASN A 51 15.73 9.71 -8.68
CA ASN A 51 16.16 8.57 -7.86
C ASN A 51 15.00 7.74 -7.27
N ALA A 52 13.85 7.64 -7.95
CA ALA A 52 12.70 6.90 -7.44
C ALA A 52 12.67 5.41 -7.83
N SER A 53 13.35 5.02 -8.91
CA SER A 53 13.41 3.64 -9.37
C SER A 53 14.07 2.72 -8.35
N ILE A 54 13.49 1.55 -8.11
CA ILE A 54 14.11 0.51 -7.30
C ILE A 54 15.45 0.01 -7.88
N LEU A 55 15.79 0.32 -9.13
CA LEU A 55 17.11 0.00 -9.69
C LEU A 55 18.21 0.97 -9.25
N GLU A 56 17.87 2.21 -8.88
CA GLU A 56 18.84 3.29 -8.66
C GLU A 56 18.75 3.95 -7.30
N ILE A 57 17.57 3.92 -6.66
CA ILE A 57 17.34 4.55 -5.35
C ILE A 57 18.41 4.12 -4.34
N ASP A 58 18.93 5.07 -3.56
CA ASP A 58 19.93 4.77 -2.53
C ASP A 58 19.28 4.07 -1.33
N LEU A 59 19.34 2.73 -1.33
CA LEU A 59 18.82 1.87 -0.27
C LEU A 59 19.59 2.00 1.07
N ALA A 60 20.75 2.66 1.07
CA ALA A 60 21.51 2.95 2.28
C ALA A 60 21.19 4.33 2.87
N SER A 61 20.38 5.15 2.17
CA SER A 61 20.03 6.50 2.60
C SER A 61 19.36 6.47 3.99
N PRO A 62 19.89 7.20 4.99
CA PRO A 62 19.26 7.31 6.30
C PRO A 62 17.81 7.81 6.21
N GLY A 63 17.56 8.73 5.27
CA GLY A 63 16.24 9.27 4.95
C GLY A 63 15.23 8.17 4.61
N LEU A 64 15.56 7.37 3.59
CA LEU A 64 14.73 6.27 3.13
C LEU A 64 14.54 5.20 4.21
N LEU A 65 15.61 4.83 4.89
CA LEU A 65 15.57 3.81 5.94
C LEU A 65 14.66 4.22 7.09
N GLY A 66 14.73 5.48 7.52
CA GLY A 66 13.90 6.02 8.60
C GLY A 66 12.41 5.99 8.24
N VAL A 67 12.04 6.51 7.06
CA VAL A 67 10.63 6.55 6.64
C VAL A 67 10.05 5.16 6.39
N VAL A 68 10.83 4.21 5.86
CA VAL A 68 10.34 2.84 5.60
C VAL A 68 10.25 2.04 6.90
N THR A 69 11.22 2.19 7.81
CA THR A 69 11.16 1.52 9.13
C THR A 69 9.95 1.98 9.94
N ALA A 70 9.60 3.27 9.88
CA ALA A 70 8.44 3.82 10.59
C ALA A 70 7.09 3.39 9.99
N LEU A 71 7.06 2.83 8.77
CA LEU A 71 5.87 2.20 8.18
C LEU A 71 5.81 0.69 8.44
N ALA A 72 6.87 0.07 8.94
CA ALA A 72 6.84 -1.35 9.26
C ALA A 72 5.91 -1.63 10.45
N PRO A 73 5.22 -2.80 10.47
CA PRO A 73 5.20 -3.82 9.43
C PRO A 73 4.35 -3.40 8.22
N ALA A 74 4.87 -3.63 7.02
CA ALA A 74 4.20 -3.38 5.73
C ALA A 74 4.72 -4.36 4.66
N VAL A 75 3.97 -4.54 3.56
CA VAL A 75 4.49 -5.15 2.34
C VAL A 75 5.09 -4.06 1.45
N LEU A 76 6.33 -4.25 1.02
CA LEU A 76 6.95 -3.48 -0.04
C LEU A 76 6.82 -4.26 -1.35
N ARG A 77 5.93 -3.81 -2.24
CA ARG A 77 5.75 -4.36 -3.59
C ARG A 77 6.70 -3.68 -4.56
N LEU A 78 7.59 -4.45 -5.18
CA LEU A 78 8.37 -4.01 -6.33
C LEU A 78 7.60 -4.39 -7.60
N GLY A 79 7.10 -3.41 -8.32
CA GLY A 79 6.23 -3.65 -9.47
C GLY A 79 6.14 -2.44 -10.40
N GLY A 80 5.06 -2.37 -11.17
CA GLY A 80 4.86 -1.30 -12.15
C GLY A 80 4.55 -1.90 -13.52
N SER A 81 4.48 -1.08 -14.57
CA SER A 81 4.34 -1.62 -15.93
C SER A 81 5.61 -2.37 -16.34
N GLU A 82 6.74 -1.88 -15.85
CA GLU A 82 8.10 -2.23 -16.23
C GLU A 82 8.52 -3.57 -15.64
N ALA A 83 8.11 -3.87 -14.41
CA ALA A 83 8.48 -5.10 -13.70
C ALA A 83 8.14 -6.35 -14.51
N GLY A 84 6.92 -6.38 -15.05
CA GLY A 84 6.40 -7.52 -15.77
C GLY A 84 6.72 -7.58 -17.27
N GLU A 85 7.28 -6.50 -17.83
CA GLU A 85 7.39 -6.31 -19.28
C GLU A 85 8.78 -5.90 -19.78
N ASN A 86 9.66 -5.46 -18.89
CA ASN A 86 10.96 -4.91 -19.27
C ASN A 86 12.09 -5.40 -18.37
N VAL A 87 11.81 -5.74 -17.10
CA VAL A 87 12.88 -6.09 -16.17
C VAL A 87 13.55 -7.40 -16.55
N THR A 88 14.83 -7.34 -16.89
CA THR A 88 15.67 -8.50 -17.18
C THR A 88 16.52 -8.84 -15.96
N TYR A 89 16.52 -10.10 -15.55
CA TYR A 89 17.34 -10.58 -14.43
C TYR A 89 18.73 -10.97 -14.93
N VAL A 90 19.78 -10.29 -14.46
CA VAL A 90 21.13 -10.45 -15.02
C VAL A 90 22.17 -10.82 -13.96
N GLY A 91 23.12 -11.67 -14.35
CA GLY A 91 24.22 -12.13 -13.49
C GLY A 91 23.80 -13.14 -12.41
N PHE A 92 22.69 -13.85 -12.62
CA PHE A 92 22.25 -14.93 -11.74
C PHE A 92 22.83 -16.28 -12.22
N PRO A 93 23.30 -17.15 -11.32
CA PRO A 93 23.75 -18.49 -11.71
C PRO A 93 22.66 -19.25 -12.47
N GLY A 94 23.00 -19.84 -13.62
CA GLY A 94 22.04 -20.52 -14.49
C GLY A 94 21.40 -19.61 -15.56
N PHE A 95 21.64 -18.30 -15.50
CA PHE A 95 21.20 -17.35 -16.53
C PHE A 95 22.25 -16.23 -16.70
N ASP A 96 23.22 -16.47 -17.56
CA ASP A 96 24.38 -15.60 -17.78
C ASP A 96 24.17 -14.68 -18.99
N ALA A 97 23.07 -13.93 -18.98
CA ALA A 97 22.86 -12.84 -19.93
C ALA A 97 23.40 -11.53 -19.34
N PRO A 98 24.32 -10.83 -20.03
CA PRO A 98 24.71 -9.49 -19.61
C PRO A 98 23.53 -8.53 -19.80
N CYS A 99 23.51 -7.47 -18.99
CA CYS A 99 22.61 -6.36 -19.27
C CYS A 99 22.97 -5.75 -20.63
N PRO A 100 22.01 -5.64 -21.58
CA PRO A 100 22.30 -5.02 -22.87
C PRO A 100 22.79 -3.59 -22.68
N SER A 101 23.77 -3.16 -23.49
CA SER A 101 24.30 -1.79 -23.41
C SER A 101 23.21 -0.76 -23.62
N GLY A 102 23.09 0.20 -22.70
CA GLY A 102 22.06 1.25 -22.75
C GLY A 102 20.66 0.77 -22.34
N TYR A 103 20.51 -0.48 -21.89
CA TYR A 103 19.24 -0.99 -21.38
C TYR A 103 19.11 -0.72 -19.88
N TYR A 104 18.06 0.01 -19.51
CA TYR A 104 17.86 0.46 -18.14
C TYR A 104 17.37 -0.63 -17.19
N TYR A 105 16.49 -1.50 -17.66
CA TYR A 105 15.69 -2.40 -16.83
C TYR A 105 16.40 -3.69 -16.44
N CYS A 106 17.65 -3.60 -16.01
CA CYS A 106 18.40 -4.77 -15.57
C CYS A 106 18.43 -4.85 -14.04
N LEU A 107 17.71 -5.83 -13.49
CA LEU A 107 17.87 -6.18 -12.09
C LEU A 107 19.07 -7.10 -11.94
N THR A 108 20.19 -6.53 -11.52
CA THR A 108 21.44 -7.27 -11.32
C THR A 108 21.41 -8.06 -10.01
N ARG A 109 22.15 -9.18 -9.94
CA ARG A 109 22.32 -9.94 -8.69
C ARG A 109 22.79 -9.08 -7.49
N PRO A 110 23.80 -8.19 -7.61
CA PRO A 110 24.17 -7.30 -6.51
C PRO A 110 23.04 -6.36 -6.08
N ARG A 111 22.26 -5.82 -7.04
CA ARG A 111 21.13 -4.95 -6.72
C ARG A 111 20.03 -5.73 -6.00
N TRP A 112 19.71 -6.94 -6.45
CA TRP A 112 18.75 -7.81 -5.76
C TRP A 112 19.19 -8.11 -4.32
N ALA A 113 20.47 -8.44 -4.10
CA ALA A 113 20.99 -8.64 -2.76
C ALA A 113 20.84 -7.40 -1.85
N ALA A 114 21.07 -6.19 -2.40
CA ALA A 114 20.86 -4.94 -1.68
C ALA A 114 19.38 -4.72 -1.33
N ILE A 115 18.46 -5.07 -2.22
CA ILE A 115 17.01 -5.00 -1.98
C ILE A 115 16.58 -5.95 -0.85
N LEU A 116 17.05 -7.21 -0.87
CA LEU A 116 16.77 -8.18 0.18
C LEU A 116 17.27 -7.67 1.55
N ALA A 117 18.49 -7.13 1.58
CA ALA A 117 19.08 -6.56 2.80
C ALA A 117 18.30 -5.33 3.29
N PHE A 118 17.84 -4.47 2.38
CA PHE A 118 17.02 -3.30 2.70
C PHE A 118 15.69 -3.70 3.35
N ALA A 119 14.97 -4.66 2.77
CA ALA A 119 13.71 -5.16 3.32
C ALA A 119 13.91 -5.73 4.73
N ALA A 120 14.94 -6.57 4.91
CA ALA A 120 15.27 -7.14 6.21
C ALA A 120 15.70 -6.08 7.25
N ARG A 121 16.40 -5.02 6.82
CA ARG A 121 16.85 -3.94 7.71
C ARG A 121 15.71 -3.04 8.18
N THR A 122 14.72 -2.82 7.32
CA THR A 122 13.57 -1.94 7.60
C THR A 122 12.36 -2.68 8.18
N GLY A 123 12.36 -4.02 8.16
CA GLY A 123 11.28 -4.84 8.71
C GLY A 123 10.06 -4.94 7.79
N VAL A 124 10.16 -4.51 6.53
CA VAL A 124 9.11 -4.69 5.53
C VAL A 124 9.20 -6.08 4.88
N ARG A 125 8.05 -6.61 4.51
CA ARG A 125 7.92 -7.87 3.79
C ARG A 125 8.05 -7.59 2.29
N LEU A 126 9.04 -8.17 1.63
CA LEU A 126 9.32 -7.89 0.23
C LEU A 126 8.47 -8.74 -0.72
N MET A 127 7.82 -8.12 -1.69
CA MET A 127 7.17 -8.79 -2.82
C MET A 127 7.75 -8.28 -4.14
N LEU A 128 8.06 -9.19 -5.07
CA LEU A 128 8.57 -8.85 -6.41
C LEU A 128 7.59 -9.32 -7.50
N ASP A 129 7.14 -8.39 -8.33
CA ASP A 129 6.40 -8.65 -9.58
C ASP A 129 7.37 -9.17 -10.65
N LEU A 130 7.08 -10.37 -11.17
CA LEU A 130 7.95 -11.12 -12.07
C LEU A 130 7.76 -10.71 -13.53
N ASN A 131 8.85 -10.68 -14.29
CA ASN A 131 8.78 -10.55 -15.75
C ASN A 131 8.41 -11.89 -16.39
N LEU A 132 7.18 -11.97 -16.89
CA LEU A 132 6.65 -13.18 -17.51
C LEU A 132 6.75 -13.18 -19.03
N ILE A 133 7.22 -12.10 -19.66
CA ILE A 133 7.36 -12.07 -21.12
C ILE A 133 8.76 -12.48 -21.56
N GLY A 134 9.81 -12.17 -20.79
CA GLY A 134 11.18 -12.57 -21.14
C GLY A 134 12.17 -11.42 -21.07
N PRO A 135 13.47 -11.70 -21.27
CA PRO A 135 14.50 -10.67 -21.27
C PRO A 135 14.23 -9.62 -22.37
N GLY A 136 14.40 -8.35 -22.04
CA GLY A 136 14.05 -7.24 -22.93
C GLY A 136 12.55 -7.05 -23.08
N THR A 137 12.08 -6.93 -24.34
CA THR A 137 10.67 -6.72 -24.69
C THR A 137 10.09 -7.84 -25.58
N ALA A 138 10.81 -8.95 -25.73
CA ALA A 138 10.36 -10.11 -26.49
C ALA A 138 9.38 -10.95 -25.64
N ASP A 139 8.27 -11.41 -26.22
CA ASP A 139 7.40 -12.42 -25.61
C ASP A 139 8.02 -13.82 -25.84
N ASP A 140 9.08 -14.09 -25.08
CA ASP A 140 9.81 -15.35 -25.00
C ASP A 140 9.58 -16.00 -23.63
N TRP A 141 8.48 -16.73 -23.51
CA TRP A 141 8.10 -17.42 -22.28
C TRP A 141 9.16 -18.44 -21.79
N PRO A 142 9.77 -19.30 -22.63
CA PRO A 142 10.86 -20.16 -22.18
C PRO A 142 12.05 -19.40 -21.57
N ALA A 143 12.46 -18.28 -22.17
CA ALA A 143 13.51 -17.43 -21.61
C ALA A 143 13.05 -16.75 -20.31
N ALA A 144 11.79 -16.31 -20.24
CA ALA A 144 11.18 -15.77 -19.02
C ALA A 144 11.26 -16.77 -17.86
N LEU A 145 10.83 -18.01 -18.09
CA LEU A 145 10.88 -19.07 -17.07
C LEU A 145 12.32 -19.38 -16.65
N SER A 146 13.27 -19.37 -17.60
CA SER A 146 14.69 -19.61 -17.32
C SER A 146 15.31 -18.52 -16.44
N GLN A 147 15.03 -17.23 -16.70
CA GLN A 147 15.52 -16.15 -15.84
C GLN A 147 14.84 -16.14 -14.46
N ILE A 148 13.54 -16.46 -14.38
CA ILE A 148 12.81 -16.60 -13.12
C ILE A 148 13.44 -17.73 -12.29
N ASP A 149 13.76 -18.86 -12.93
CA ASP A 149 14.41 -19.99 -12.26
C ASP A 149 15.79 -19.62 -11.69
N ALA A 150 16.60 -18.87 -12.43
CA ALA A 150 17.89 -18.40 -11.95
C ALA A 150 17.76 -17.44 -10.76
N LEU A 151 16.79 -16.53 -10.81
CA LEU A 151 16.47 -15.64 -9.70
C LEU A 151 16.00 -16.43 -8.47
N PHE A 152 15.09 -17.38 -8.65
CA PHE A 152 14.56 -18.25 -7.59
C PHE A 152 15.68 -19.09 -6.96
N SER A 153 16.51 -19.72 -7.79
CA SER A 153 17.62 -20.57 -7.37
C SER A 153 18.63 -19.81 -6.50
N TYR A 154 18.97 -18.57 -6.88
CA TYR A 154 19.82 -17.71 -6.07
C TYR A 154 19.13 -17.28 -4.76
N THR A 155 17.83 -16.96 -4.83
CA THR A 155 17.07 -16.42 -3.70
C THR A 155 16.78 -17.49 -2.64
N ALA A 156 16.54 -18.74 -3.04
CA ALA A 156 16.34 -19.88 -2.15
C ALA A 156 17.57 -20.17 -1.28
N GLN A 157 18.77 -19.88 -1.79
CA GLN A 157 20.04 -20.03 -1.08
C GLN A 157 20.29 -18.92 -0.04
N GLN A 158 19.50 -17.84 -0.05
CA GLN A 158 19.64 -16.78 0.94
C GLN A 158 19.13 -17.25 2.31
N PRO A 159 19.68 -16.72 3.41
CA PRO A 159 19.15 -16.97 4.76
C PRO A 159 17.63 -16.68 4.82
N PRO A 160 16.83 -17.48 5.57
CA PRO A 160 15.38 -17.30 5.64
C PRO A 160 14.92 -15.85 5.90
N ARG A 161 15.62 -15.12 6.78
CA ARG A 161 15.33 -13.70 7.10
C ARG A 161 15.48 -12.71 5.93
N LEU A 162 16.17 -13.10 4.86
CA LEU A 162 16.39 -12.27 3.67
C LEU A 162 15.49 -12.68 2.50
N ARG A 163 14.76 -13.80 2.63
CA ARG A 163 13.92 -14.28 1.52
C ARG A 163 12.69 -13.37 1.38
N PRO A 164 12.23 -13.14 0.14
CA PRO A 164 11.03 -12.37 -0.08
C PRO A 164 9.83 -13.07 0.54
N PHE A 165 8.86 -12.26 0.94
CA PHE A 165 7.56 -12.70 1.41
C PHE A 165 6.73 -13.32 0.29
N ALA A 166 6.80 -12.73 -0.91
CA ALA A 166 6.00 -13.17 -2.04
C ALA A 166 6.68 -12.90 -3.38
N PHE A 167 6.28 -13.66 -4.39
CA PHE A 167 6.47 -13.33 -5.80
C PHE A 167 5.12 -13.11 -6.44
N GLU A 168 5.02 -12.05 -7.24
CA GLU A 168 3.80 -11.66 -7.92
C GLU A 168 3.90 -11.94 -9.42
N LEU A 169 2.80 -12.37 -10.01
CA LEU A 169 2.59 -12.55 -11.44
C LEU A 169 1.70 -11.42 -11.96
N GLY A 170 2.28 -10.24 -12.19
CA GLY A 170 1.50 -9.04 -12.51
C GLY A 170 1.09 -8.91 -13.96
N ARG A 171 0.09 -8.05 -14.22
CA ARG A 171 -0.40 -7.62 -15.55
C ARG A 171 -0.63 -8.75 -16.56
N MET A 172 -1.18 -9.87 -16.09
CA MET A 172 -1.41 -11.05 -16.92
C MET A 172 -2.34 -10.84 -18.11
N THR A 173 -3.23 -9.85 -18.10
CA THR A 173 -4.02 -9.48 -19.29
C THR A 173 -3.16 -9.04 -20.47
N ARG A 174 -1.96 -8.52 -20.21
CA ARG A 174 -0.97 -8.20 -21.24
C ARG A 174 0.03 -9.33 -21.46
N GLN A 175 0.48 -9.98 -20.39
CA GLN A 175 1.59 -10.93 -20.45
C GLN A 175 1.13 -12.36 -20.79
N GLY A 176 0.02 -12.82 -20.21
CA GLY A 176 -0.60 -14.09 -20.55
C GLY A 176 -1.65 -13.99 -21.65
N GLY A 177 -2.00 -12.77 -22.07
CA GLY A 177 -3.03 -12.51 -23.08
C GLY A 177 -4.40 -12.99 -22.60
N VAL A 178 -4.91 -14.06 -23.21
CA VAL A 178 -6.19 -14.67 -22.83
C VAL A 178 -6.07 -15.44 -21.51
N ALA A 179 -7.14 -15.43 -20.74
CA ALA A 179 -7.21 -16.03 -19.40
C ALA A 179 -6.62 -17.45 -19.27
N PRO A 180 -6.89 -18.40 -20.20
CA PRO A 180 -6.31 -19.75 -20.10
C PRO A 180 -4.78 -19.79 -20.22
N ALA A 181 -4.20 -18.96 -21.08
CA ALA A 181 -2.74 -18.90 -21.25
C ALA A 181 -2.08 -18.24 -20.03
N ALA A 182 -2.71 -17.22 -19.45
CA ALA A 182 -2.27 -16.66 -18.16
C ALA A 182 -2.31 -17.71 -17.04
N ALA A 183 -3.39 -18.48 -16.91
CA ALA A 183 -3.51 -19.54 -15.92
C ALA A 183 -2.42 -20.62 -16.07
N ALA A 184 -2.08 -21.00 -17.31
CA ALA A 184 -0.98 -21.92 -17.59
C ALA A 184 0.39 -21.37 -17.15
N ARG A 185 0.67 -20.07 -17.38
CA ARG A 185 1.90 -19.42 -16.89
C ARG A 185 1.95 -19.41 -15.37
N VAL A 186 0.84 -19.11 -14.67
CA VAL A 186 0.77 -19.20 -13.19
C VAL A 186 1.09 -20.61 -12.71
N ALA A 187 0.48 -21.63 -13.30
CA ALA A 187 0.73 -23.01 -12.91
C ALA A 187 2.20 -23.42 -13.09
N ALA A 188 2.83 -22.99 -14.18
CA ALA A 188 4.24 -23.26 -14.45
C ALA A 188 5.17 -22.55 -13.44
N VAL A 189 4.92 -21.28 -13.11
CA VAL A 189 5.71 -20.57 -12.08
C VAL A 189 5.47 -21.18 -10.69
N GLY A 190 4.23 -21.56 -10.36
CA GLY A 190 3.91 -22.21 -9.08
C GLY A 190 4.63 -23.54 -8.92
N ALA A 191 4.66 -24.37 -9.96
CA ALA A 191 5.43 -25.62 -9.97
C ALA A 191 6.94 -25.36 -9.80
N LEU A 192 7.47 -24.35 -10.49
CA LEU A 192 8.86 -23.95 -10.37
C LEU A 192 9.19 -23.47 -8.96
N LEU A 193 8.35 -22.61 -8.38
CA LEU A 193 8.50 -22.10 -7.01
C LEU A 193 8.50 -23.25 -6.00
N ALA A 194 7.56 -24.18 -6.12
CA ALA A 194 7.50 -25.36 -5.25
C ALA A 194 8.75 -26.24 -5.35
N SER A 195 9.32 -26.37 -6.55
CA SER A 195 10.56 -27.12 -6.75
C SER A 195 11.79 -26.47 -6.09
N ARG A 196 11.82 -25.13 -5.99
CA ARG A 196 12.91 -24.37 -5.36
C ARG A 196 12.73 -24.19 -3.86
N TRP A 197 11.49 -24.26 -3.37
CA TRP A 197 11.14 -24.23 -1.96
C TRP A 197 10.21 -25.42 -1.61
N PRO A 198 10.77 -26.63 -1.40
CA PRO A 198 9.96 -27.81 -1.10
C PRO A 198 9.27 -27.74 0.26
N ASP A 199 9.86 -27.03 1.23
CA ASP A 199 9.23 -26.73 2.52
C ASP A 199 8.21 -25.60 2.36
N GLU A 200 6.92 -25.95 2.43
CA GLU A 200 5.80 -25.00 2.32
C GLU A 200 5.85 -23.90 3.38
N GLY A 201 6.33 -24.20 4.60
CA GLY A 201 6.43 -23.22 5.68
C GLY A 201 7.51 -22.16 5.47
N GLN A 202 8.39 -22.34 4.46
CA GLN A 202 9.44 -21.39 4.09
C GLN A 202 9.31 -20.89 2.65
N ARG A 203 8.24 -21.28 1.95
CA ARG A 203 8.00 -20.92 0.56
C ARG A 203 7.41 -19.51 0.50
N PRO A 204 7.96 -18.60 -0.33
CA PRO A 204 7.30 -17.32 -0.60
C PRO A 204 5.92 -17.54 -1.20
N LEU A 205 4.95 -16.67 -0.89
CA LEU A 205 3.62 -16.75 -1.50
C LEU A 205 3.69 -16.46 -3.01
N LEU A 206 2.85 -17.14 -3.78
CA LEU A 206 2.58 -16.82 -5.18
C LEU A 206 1.32 -15.97 -5.29
N VAL A 207 1.50 -14.75 -5.79
CA VAL A 207 0.49 -13.68 -5.77
C VAL A 207 0.19 -13.24 -7.22
N GLY A 208 -1.01 -12.77 -7.53
CA GLY A 208 -1.37 -12.36 -8.88
C GLY A 208 -2.88 -12.35 -9.09
N PRO A 209 -3.41 -12.04 -10.29
CA PRO A 209 -2.71 -11.73 -11.53
C PRO A 209 -2.40 -10.21 -11.71
N SER A 210 -2.67 -9.40 -10.68
CA SER A 210 -2.45 -7.95 -10.63
C SER A 210 -3.01 -7.21 -11.85
N VAL A 211 -4.25 -7.56 -12.20
CA VAL A 211 -4.95 -6.98 -13.34
C VAL A 211 -5.66 -5.69 -12.97
N HIS A 212 -5.85 -4.81 -13.95
CA HIS A 212 -6.92 -3.82 -13.83
C HIS A 212 -8.27 -4.54 -13.77
N ILE A 213 -9.26 -3.95 -13.11
CA ILE A 213 -10.58 -4.58 -12.94
C ILE A 213 -11.21 -4.86 -14.32
N GLN A 214 -11.26 -6.15 -14.67
CA GLN A 214 -11.84 -6.69 -15.90
C GLN A 214 -12.64 -7.96 -15.52
N PRO A 215 -13.92 -7.82 -15.16
CA PRO A 215 -14.68 -8.91 -14.54
C PRO A 215 -14.68 -10.20 -15.37
N ASP A 216 -14.97 -10.11 -16.67
CA ASP A 216 -15.07 -11.30 -17.54
C ASP A 216 -13.73 -12.05 -17.61
N TRP A 217 -12.62 -11.32 -17.84
CA TRP A 217 -11.29 -11.93 -17.88
C TRP A 217 -10.90 -12.55 -16.53
N ILE A 218 -11.25 -11.91 -15.41
CA ILE A 218 -10.96 -12.43 -14.06
C ILE A 218 -11.71 -13.74 -13.83
N VAL A 219 -12.99 -13.80 -14.20
CA VAL A 219 -13.81 -15.01 -14.09
C VAL A 219 -13.19 -16.14 -14.93
N ASP A 220 -12.91 -15.87 -16.20
CA ASP A 220 -12.30 -16.85 -17.11
C ASP A 220 -10.93 -17.33 -16.60
N PHE A 221 -10.13 -16.42 -16.02
CA PHE A 221 -8.82 -16.75 -15.47
C PHE A 221 -8.94 -17.67 -14.27
N VAL A 222 -9.81 -17.34 -13.31
CA VAL A 222 -10.03 -18.17 -12.11
C VAL A 222 -10.56 -19.54 -12.49
N LEU A 223 -11.48 -19.62 -13.45
CA LEU A 223 -12.02 -20.90 -13.95
C LEU A 223 -10.99 -21.73 -14.71
N ALA A 224 -9.96 -21.10 -15.30
CA ALA A 224 -8.89 -21.78 -16.02
C ALA A 224 -7.75 -22.26 -15.12
N LEU A 225 -7.68 -21.83 -13.85
CA LEU A 225 -6.64 -22.28 -12.93
C LEU A 225 -6.83 -23.78 -12.59
N PRO A 226 -5.75 -24.58 -12.60
CA PRO A 226 -5.82 -25.98 -12.21
C PRO A 226 -6.04 -26.13 -10.70
N ALA A 227 -6.49 -27.33 -10.29
CA ALA A 227 -6.51 -27.76 -8.89
C ALA A 227 -5.29 -28.67 -8.58
N PRO A 228 -4.65 -28.56 -7.40
CA PRO A 228 -4.85 -27.51 -6.40
C PRO A 228 -4.48 -26.12 -6.95
N LEU A 229 -5.11 -25.08 -6.39
CA LEU A 229 -4.88 -23.71 -6.87
C LEU A 229 -3.39 -23.36 -6.76
N PRO A 230 -2.75 -22.92 -7.86
CA PRO A 230 -1.34 -22.57 -7.84
C PRO A 230 -1.07 -21.19 -7.20
N LEU A 231 -2.12 -20.43 -6.89
CA LEU A 231 -2.05 -19.05 -6.40
C LEU A 231 -2.49 -18.99 -4.94
N ASP A 232 -1.68 -18.34 -4.09
CA ASP A 232 -1.99 -18.15 -2.67
C ASP A 232 -2.86 -16.92 -2.43
N VAL A 233 -2.63 -15.84 -3.19
CA VAL A 233 -3.34 -14.56 -3.01
C VAL A 233 -3.73 -13.96 -4.35
N PHE A 234 -5.01 -13.60 -4.46
CA PHE A 234 -5.53 -12.84 -5.60
C PHE A 234 -5.26 -11.33 -5.44
N THR A 235 -4.70 -10.69 -6.47
CA THR A 235 -4.43 -9.25 -6.50
C THR A 235 -4.98 -8.58 -7.75
N TYR A 236 -5.37 -7.32 -7.59
CA TYR A 236 -5.84 -6.46 -8.67
C TYR A 236 -5.45 -5.00 -8.38
N HIS A 237 -5.50 -4.16 -9.41
CA HIS A 237 -5.23 -2.73 -9.29
C HIS A 237 -6.53 -1.95 -9.26
N MET A 238 -6.56 -0.85 -8.51
CA MET A 238 -7.64 0.11 -8.51
C MET A 238 -7.05 1.52 -8.60
N TYR A 239 -7.52 2.32 -9.56
CA TYR A 239 -7.22 3.74 -9.68
C TYR A 239 -8.51 4.49 -9.99
N GLU A 240 -8.61 5.73 -9.54
CA GLU A 240 -9.72 6.56 -9.94
C GLU A 240 -9.59 7.03 -11.40
N GLY A 241 -10.72 7.04 -12.10
CA GLY A 241 -10.86 7.59 -13.45
C GLY A 241 -10.19 6.81 -14.58
N TYR A 242 -9.17 5.97 -14.34
CA TYR A 242 -8.44 5.14 -15.33
C TYR A 242 -8.16 5.85 -16.67
N GLY A 243 -7.98 7.17 -16.67
CA GLY A 243 -7.88 7.98 -17.90
C GLY A 243 -9.14 8.03 -18.79
N LYS A 244 -10.24 7.35 -18.45
CA LYS A 244 -11.51 7.36 -19.21
C LYS A 244 -12.36 8.61 -18.94
N ALA A 245 -12.06 9.32 -17.85
CA ALA A 245 -12.67 10.60 -17.52
C ALA A 245 -11.56 11.66 -17.37
N PRO A 246 -11.20 12.40 -18.44
CA PRO A 246 -10.03 13.29 -18.46
C PRO A 246 -10.11 14.44 -17.43
N ARG A 247 -11.32 14.75 -16.94
CA ARG A 247 -11.54 15.75 -15.88
C ARG A 247 -11.48 15.19 -14.46
N ILE A 248 -11.69 13.88 -14.28
CA ILE A 248 -11.67 13.24 -12.95
C ILE A 248 -10.23 13.07 -12.46
N ALA A 249 -9.30 12.66 -13.33
CA ALA A 249 -7.88 12.58 -12.99
C ALA A 249 -7.28 13.94 -12.55
N ALA A 250 -7.92 15.05 -12.95
CA ALA A 250 -7.54 16.40 -12.55
C ALA A 250 -8.07 16.82 -11.17
N GLN A 251 -9.05 16.09 -10.64
CA GLN A 251 -9.86 16.47 -9.47
C GLN A 251 -9.86 15.40 -8.37
N THR A 252 -9.08 14.32 -8.55
CA THR A 252 -9.07 13.20 -7.63
C THR A 252 -7.68 12.82 -7.16
N ALA A 253 -7.66 12.13 -6.03
CA ALA A 253 -6.53 11.49 -5.42
C ALA A 253 -6.26 10.11 -6.04
N ALA A 254 -5.00 9.65 -6.00
CA ALA A 254 -4.57 8.39 -6.61
C ALA A 254 -4.97 8.23 -8.10
N ALA A 255 -4.83 9.31 -8.88
CA ALA A 255 -5.07 9.28 -10.31
C ALA A 255 -4.06 8.37 -11.04
N TRP A 256 -4.55 7.60 -12.02
CA TRP A 256 -3.71 6.85 -12.95
C TRP A 256 -2.74 7.79 -13.72
N ALA A 257 -1.67 7.23 -14.29
CA ALA A 257 -0.58 7.97 -14.97
C ALA A 257 0.18 8.93 -14.02
N SER A 258 0.90 8.34 -13.06
CA SER A 258 1.83 9.05 -12.15
C SER A 258 1.19 10.10 -11.24
N GLY A 259 -0.12 9.97 -10.96
CA GLY A 259 -0.86 10.88 -10.09
C GLY A 259 -1.46 12.09 -10.81
N GLY A 260 -1.42 12.12 -12.14
CA GLY A 260 -1.95 13.21 -12.96
C GLY A 260 -1.18 14.54 -12.77
N PRO A 261 -1.34 15.52 -13.68
CA PRO A 261 -0.52 16.74 -13.67
C PRO A 261 -1.02 17.85 -12.73
N THR A 262 -2.14 17.65 -12.01
CA THR A 262 -2.90 18.77 -11.40
C THR A 262 -2.62 18.99 -9.92
N GLY A 263 -1.72 18.24 -9.32
CA GLY A 263 -1.34 18.39 -7.91
C GLY A 263 -2.36 17.84 -6.91
N ALA A 264 -3.54 17.37 -7.33
CA ALA A 264 -4.56 16.81 -6.43
C ALA A 264 -4.06 15.63 -5.58
N CYS A 265 -3.11 14.83 -6.09
CA CYS A 265 -2.49 13.75 -5.36
C CYS A 265 -1.42 14.20 -4.33
N THR A 266 -1.04 15.48 -4.34
CA THR A 266 -0.02 16.08 -3.44
C THR A 266 -0.63 16.88 -2.29
N THR A 267 -1.96 17.04 -2.25
CA THR A 267 -2.66 17.83 -1.22
C THR A 267 -3.29 16.93 -0.15
N PHE A 268 -3.76 17.53 0.95
CA PHE A 268 -4.38 16.79 2.06
C PHE A 268 -5.67 16.07 1.65
N GLU A 269 -6.36 16.54 0.60
CA GLU A 269 -7.53 15.86 0.03
C GLU A 269 -7.20 14.43 -0.40
N SER A 270 -5.95 14.16 -0.81
CA SER A 270 -5.47 12.81 -1.09
C SER A 270 -5.54 11.88 0.13
N SER A 271 -5.38 12.43 1.32
CA SER A 271 -5.42 11.68 2.58
C SER A 271 -6.83 11.28 2.96
N LEU A 272 -7.83 12.10 2.64
CA LEU A 272 -9.24 11.76 2.84
C LEU A 272 -9.63 10.57 1.96
N TRP A 273 -9.23 10.61 0.68
CA TRP A 273 -9.44 9.51 -0.24
C TRP A 273 -8.72 8.23 0.21
N TYR A 274 -7.44 8.35 0.57
CA TYR A 274 -6.64 7.19 0.94
C TYR A 274 -7.16 6.54 2.23
N PHE A 275 -7.60 7.34 3.20
CA PHE A 275 -8.26 6.85 4.40
C PHE A 275 -9.54 6.08 4.06
N ASP A 276 -10.40 6.64 3.20
CA ASP A 276 -11.65 5.99 2.78
C ASP A 276 -11.37 4.68 2.03
N HIS A 277 -10.38 4.67 1.15
CA HIS A 277 -9.97 3.48 0.41
C HIS A 277 -9.48 2.36 1.34
N LEU A 278 -8.65 2.69 2.35
CA LEU A 278 -8.23 1.73 3.38
C LEU A 278 -9.43 1.20 4.17
N ALA A 279 -10.36 2.07 4.57
CA ALA A 279 -11.55 1.68 5.33
C ALA A 279 -12.51 0.79 4.51
N HIS A 280 -12.68 1.08 3.22
CA HIS A 280 -13.48 0.27 2.30
C HIS A 280 -12.86 -1.12 2.09
N ALA A 281 -11.55 -1.15 1.79
CA ALA A 281 -10.83 -2.41 1.59
C ALA A 281 -10.85 -3.28 2.86
N ALA A 282 -10.78 -2.66 4.04
CA ALA A 282 -10.85 -3.31 5.34
C ALA A 282 -12.23 -3.93 5.65
N SER A 283 -13.31 -3.26 5.24
CA SER A 283 -14.68 -3.60 5.62
C SER A 283 -15.43 -4.39 4.54
N THR A 284 -14.77 -4.72 3.43
CA THR A 284 -15.37 -5.49 2.33
C THR A 284 -15.87 -6.85 2.87
N PRO A 285 -17.17 -7.21 2.67
CA PRO A 285 -17.70 -8.48 3.14
C PRO A 285 -16.97 -9.68 2.52
N GLY A 286 -16.81 -10.75 3.28
CA GLY A 286 -16.17 -11.98 2.80
C GLY A 286 -14.66 -12.08 3.06
N GLY A 287 -14.14 -11.38 4.08
CA GLY A 287 -12.76 -11.51 4.54
C GLY A 287 -11.92 -10.23 4.43
N GLY A 288 -12.43 -9.18 3.77
CA GLY A 288 -11.67 -7.95 3.53
C GLY A 288 -10.46 -8.18 2.63
N HIS A 289 -9.75 -7.10 2.32
CA HIS A 289 -8.46 -7.21 1.63
C HIS A 289 -7.37 -7.58 2.65
N LEU A 290 -6.38 -8.36 2.23
CA LEU A 290 -5.24 -8.70 3.08
C LEU A 290 -4.24 -7.54 3.20
N ALA A 291 -4.10 -6.74 2.14
CA ALA A 291 -3.28 -5.54 2.11
C ALA A 291 -3.74 -4.59 1.00
N VAL A 292 -3.40 -3.32 1.15
CA VAL A 292 -3.55 -2.24 0.16
C VAL A 292 -2.16 -1.66 -0.09
N ALA A 293 -1.56 -1.97 -1.25
CA ALA A 293 -0.26 -1.44 -1.63
C ALA A 293 -0.42 -0.09 -2.34
N ARG A 294 -0.20 1.00 -1.61
CA ARG A 294 -0.26 2.36 -2.15
C ARG A 294 0.84 2.59 -3.18
N GLN A 295 0.43 2.84 -4.43
CA GLN A 295 1.30 3.42 -5.44
C GLN A 295 1.51 4.91 -5.09
N THR A 296 2.71 5.35 -4.71
CA THR A 296 3.98 4.62 -4.49
C THR A 296 4.68 5.19 -3.24
N LEU A 297 5.72 4.55 -2.73
CA LEU A 297 6.55 5.14 -1.68
C LEU A 297 7.22 6.43 -2.16
N ALA A 298 7.95 6.36 -3.27
CA ALA A 298 8.72 7.47 -3.84
C ALA A 298 8.52 7.59 -5.36
N GLY A 299 8.54 8.84 -5.86
CA GLY A 299 8.30 9.19 -7.27
C GLY A 299 6.82 9.32 -7.62
N GLY A 300 6.48 10.12 -8.63
CA GLY A 300 5.08 10.39 -8.97
C GLY A 300 4.44 11.40 -8.01
N ASN A 301 3.32 11.99 -8.44
CA ASN A 301 2.60 13.01 -7.67
C ASN A 301 1.75 12.42 -6.53
N TYR A 302 1.62 11.10 -6.46
CA TYR A 302 0.88 10.38 -5.41
C TYR A 302 1.79 9.73 -4.36
N SER A 303 3.09 10.05 -4.39
CA SER A 303 4.11 9.43 -3.54
C SER A 303 3.83 9.67 -2.05
N LEU A 304 4.19 8.70 -1.22
CA LEU A 304 4.16 8.88 0.23
C LEU A 304 5.28 9.82 0.70
N VAL A 305 6.42 9.85 0.01
CA VAL A 305 7.55 10.73 0.34
C VAL A 305 8.14 11.42 -0.89
N ASP A 306 8.60 12.65 -0.72
CA ASP A 306 9.39 13.38 -1.71
C ASP A 306 10.87 12.97 -1.61
N SER A 307 11.28 12.05 -2.48
CA SER A 307 12.67 11.57 -2.56
C SER A 307 13.67 12.63 -2.99
N ASN A 308 13.26 13.68 -3.70
CA ASN A 308 14.16 14.75 -4.15
C ASN A 308 14.46 15.76 -3.04
N ARG A 309 13.64 15.78 -1.97
CA ARG A 309 13.81 16.68 -0.82
C ARG A 309 14.20 15.95 0.46
N GLY A 310 14.94 14.84 0.33
CA GLY A 310 15.43 14.09 1.49
C GLY A 310 14.36 13.23 2.16
N TYR A 311 13.42 12.70 1.37
CA TYR A 311 12.34 11.81 1.81
C TYR A 311 11.38 12.46 2.80
N ILE A 312 10.98 13.71 2.52
CA ILE A 312 9.95 14.41 3.30
C ILE A 312 8.61 13.71 3.07
N ALA A 313 7.93 13.33 4.14
CA ALA A 313 6.65 12.65 4.11
C ALA A 313 5.51 13.58 3.70
N HIS A 314 4.69 13.11 2.76
CA HIS A 314 3.41 13.72 2.42
C HIS A 314 2.31 13.30 3.39
N SER A 315 1.12 13.89 3.26
CA SER A 315 0.00 13.65 4.17
C SER A 315 -0.45 12.18 4.23
N ASP A 316 -0.43 11.49 3.08
CA ASP A 316 -0.85 10.10 2.97
C ASP A 316 0.07 9.14 3.73
N TYR A 317 1.34 9.50 3.90
CA TYR A 317 2.29 8.76 4.73
C TYR A 317 1.83 8.70 6.18
N PHE A 318 1.36 9.82 6.73
CA PHE A 318 0.88 9.88 8.11
C PHE A 318 -0.45 9.14 8.29
N VAL A 319 -1.31 9.10 7.26
CA VAL A 319 -2.50 8.24 7.26
C VAL A 319 -2.12 6.76 7.28
N ALA A 320 -1.17 6.32 6.45
CA ALA A 320 -0.68 4.95 6.47
C ALA A 320 -0.15 4.59 7.87
N ARG A 321 0.72 5.43 8.43
CA ARG A 321 1.32 5.21 9.75
C ARG A 321 0.27 5.13 10.86
N LEU A 322 -0.69 6.05 10.90
CA LEU A 322 -1.78 5.98 11.88
C LEU A 322 -2.66 4.74 11.68
N ALA A 323 -2.92 4.32 10.44
CA ALA A 323 -3.64 3.08 10.18
C ALA A 323 -2.90 1.87 10.78
N HIS A 324 -1.58 1.76 10.59
CA HIS A 324 -0.78 0.69 11.19
C HIS A 324 -0.92 0.61 12.72
N HIS A 325 -0.93 1.76 13.40
CA HIS A 325 -0.97 1.80 14.86
C HIS A 325 -2.39 1.72 15.42
N ALA A 326 -3.36 2.33 14.75
CA ALA A 326 -4.64 2.68 15.34
C ALA A 326 -5.82 2.09 14.58
N LEU A 327 -5.71 1.75 13.29
CA LEU A 327 -6.90 1.50 12.48
C LEU A 327 -6.79 0.34 11.50
N ARG A 328 -7.72 -0.61 11.66
CA ARG A 328 -7.92 -1.74 10.75
C ARG A 328 -9.30 -1.72 10.09
N SER A 329 -10.11 -0.68 10.32
CA SER A 329 -11.46 -0.48 9.78
C SER A 329 -12.03 0.80 10.38
N PHE A 330 -13.14 1.32 9.87
CA PHE A 330 -13.75 2.56 10.40
C PHE A 330 -13.98 2.52 11.92
N ALA A 331 -14.35 1.34 12.46
CA ALA A 331 -14.21 1.01 13.88
C ALA A 331 -13.43 -0.30 13.99
N ALA A 332 -12.37 -0.32 14.81
CA ALA A 332 -11.44 -1.44 14.93
C ALA A 332 -11.10 -1.74 16.38
N CYS A 333 -10.64 -2.96 16.65
CA CYS A 333 -9.88 -3.27 17.86
C CYS A 333 -8.41 -2.92 17.62
N ASP A 334 -7.82 -2.11 18.49
CA ASP A 334 -6.37 -1.94 18.51
C ASP A 334 -5.68 -3.24 18.99
N PRO A 335 -4.35 -3.36 18.86
CA PRO A 335 -3.62 -4.55 19.32
C PRO A 335 -3.76 -4.86 20.82
N SER A 336 -4.24 -3.92 21.63
CA SER A 336 -4.53 -4.08 23.05
C SER A 336 -6.01 -4.36 23.35
N GLY A 337 -6.83 -4.61 22.31
CA GLY A 337 -8.26 -4.90 22.40
C GLY A 337 -9.15 -3.69 22.65
N ARG A 338 -8.63 -2.46 22.53
CA ARG A 338 -9.40 -1.23 22.75
C ARG A 338 -10.10 -0.80 21.47
N LEU A 339 -11.28 -0.22 21.60
CA LEU A 339 -11.99 0.35 20.45
C LEU A 339 -11.21 1.54 19.88
N VAL A 340 -11.04 1.58 18.58
CA VAL A 340 -10.59 2.76 17.83
C VAL A 340 -11.58 3.09 16.74
N VAL A 341 -11.90 4.36 16.56
CA VAL A 341 -12.80 4.87 15.51
C VAL A 341 -12.05 5.88 14.65
N GLY A 342 -11.99 5.62 13.35
CA GLY A 342 -11.44 6.56 12.38
C GLY A 342 -12.56 7.46 11.87
N VAL A 343 -12.30 8.75 11.76
CA VAL A 343 -13.28 9.74 11.30
C VAL A 343 -12.62 10.61 10.24
N ALA A 344 -13.11 10.57 9.01
CA ALA A 344 -12.75 11.53 7.98
C ALA A 344 -13.88 12.56 7.80
N ASN A 345 -13.56 13.84 7.91
CA ASN A 345 -14.45 14.93 7.58
C ASN A 345 -13.96 15.60 6.28
N ALA A 346 -14.61 15.27 5.18
CA ALA A 346 -14.36 15.90 3.88
C ALA A 346 -15.21 17.17 3.64
N GLY A 347 -16.04 17.56 4.62
CA GLY A 347 -16.89 18.74 4.53
C GLY A 347 -16.15 20.04 4.88
N GLY A 348 -16.68 21.16 4.39
CA GLY A 348 -16.19 22.51 4.71
C GLY A 348 -16.60 23.03 6.10
N GLU A 349 -17.37 22.26 6.86
CA GLU A 349 -17.84 22.61 8.20
C GLU A 349 -17.38 21.55 9.22
N ALA A 350 -17.22 21.97 10.48
CA ALA A 350 -16.88 21.03 11.55
C ALA A 350 -18.06 20.10 11.86
N ILE A 351 -17.77 18.82 12.10
CA ILE A 351 -18.78 17.81 12.42
C ILE A 351 -18.57 17.34 13.85
N ALA A 352 -19.59 17.50 14.71
CA ALA A 352 -19.55 17.06 16.09
C ALA A 352 -20.15 15.65 16.23
N THR A 353 -19.30 14.66 16.46
CA THR A 353 -19.68 13.25 16.55
C THR A 353 -20.04 12.89 17.99
N ALA A 354 -21.32 12.62 18.26
CA ALA A 354 -21.74 12.16 19.58
C ALA A 354 -21.56 10.64 19.69
N LEU A 355 -20.30 10.17 19.78
CA LEU A 355 -20.03 8.79 20.16
C LEU A 355 -20.23 8.67 21.67
N GLN A 356 -21.41 8.19 22.09
CA GLN A 356 -21.64 7.85 23.50
C GLN A 356 -20.96 6.51 23.77
N LEU A 357 -19.71 6.60 24.27
CA LEU A 357 -18.99 5.70 25.20
C LEU A 357 -17.47 5.87 24.99
N GLY A 358 -16.78 6.60 25.91
CA GLY A 358 -15.47 6.24 26.50
C GLY A 358 -14.09 6.58 25.87
N GLN A 359 -13.83 7.84 25.50
CA GLN A 359 -12.50 8.54 25.39
C GLN A 359 -11.31 7.94 24.62
N HIS A 360 -10.91 8.53 23.46
CA HIS A 360 -9.76 9.45 23.19
C HIS A 360 -9.77 9.84 21.69
N GLY A 361 -9.01 10.85 21.25
CA GLY A 361 -8.98 11.27 19.84
C GLY A 361 -7.81 12.13 19.40
N ALA A 362 -7.19 11.77 18.27
CA ALA A 362 -6.12 12.53 17.63
C ALA A 362 -6.48 12.95 16.19
N PRO A 363 -6.83 14.22 15.92
CA PRO A 363 -7.04 14.73 14.56
C PRO A 363 -5.74 15.04 13.81
N LEU A 364 -5.62 14.52 12.59
CA LEU A 364 -4.84 15.06 11.48
C LEU A 364 -5.68 16.07 10.70
N ALA A 365 -5.20 17.29 10.49
CA ALA A 365 -5.86 18.29 9.65
C ALA A 365 -4.88 18.93 8.68
N GLY A 366 -5.34 19.19 7.45
CA GLY A 366 -4.66 20.00 6.46
C GLY A 366 -4.98 21.49 6.62
N GLY A 367 -4.02 22.35 6.29
CA GLY A 367 -4.26 23.78 6.02
C GLY A 367 -3.93 24.10 4.56
N ALA A 368 -4.11 25.36 4.14
CA ALA A 368 -3.75 25.83 2.79
C ALA A 368 -2.23 25.78 2.48
N GLU A 369 -1.41 25.34 3.43
CA GLU A 369 0.02 25.13 3.30
C GLU A 369 0.36 23.64 3.39
N ALA A 370 1.45 23.22 2.74
CA ALA A 370 1.93 21.85 2.56
C ALA A 370 2.30 21.05 3.84
N TRP A 371 1.79 21.45 5.01
CA TRP A 371 2.13 20.88 6.31
C TRP A 371 0.88 20.25 6.95
N VAL A 372 0.96 18.95 7.23
CA VAL A 372 -0.05 18.25 8.02
C VAL A 372 0.18 18.54 9.50
N ARG A 373 -0.90 18.76 10.25
CA ARG A 373 -0.83 18.90 11.71
C ARG A 373 -1.45 17.69 12.39
N LEU A 374 -0.76 17.11 13.36
CA LEU A 374 -1.33 16.17 14.32
C LEU A 374 -1.62 16.91 15.62
N ASN A 375 -2.88 16.91 16.04
CA ASN A 375 -3.31 17.59 17.27
C ASN A 375 -2.92 19.08 17.31
N GLY A 376 -2.95 19.75 16.15
CA GLY A 376 -2.53 21.15 15.98
C GLY A 376 -1.02 21.37 15.82
N GLN A 377 -0.19 20.36 16.08
CA GLN A 377 1.27 20.43 15.93
C GLN A 377 1.70 20.02 14.52
N PRO A 378 2.57 20.79 13.84
CA PRO A 378 3.11 20.39 12.54
C PRO A 378 3.83 19.05 12.62
N LEU A 379 3.55 18.17 11.66
CA LEU A 379 4.34 16.98 11.40
C LEU A 379 5.35 17.29 10.29
N SER A 380 6.59 16.86 10.47
CA SER A 380 7.64 16.96 9.46
C SER A 380 8.58 15.79 9.62
N SER A 381 8.93 15.12 8.52
CA SER A 381 10.04 14.16 8.51
C SER A 381 11.23 14.77 7.79
N VAL A 382 12.29 15.09 8.52
CA VAL A 382 13.52 15.67 7.95
C VAL A 382 14.64 14.65 8.11
N GLY A 383 15.31 14.32 7.00
CA GLY A 383 16.46 13.40 7.03
C GLY A 383 16.12 11.97 7.46
N GLY A 384 14.85 11.56 7.38
CA GLY A 384 14.38 10.24 7.81
C GLY A 384 13.94 10.16 9.26
N GLU A 385 14.11 11.21 10.05
CA GLU A 385 13.52 11.29 11.38
C GLU A 385 12.02 11.50 11.24
N VAL A 386 11.23 10.48 11.57
CA VAL A 386 9.77 10.58 11.56
C VAL A 386 9.30 10.85 12.99
N PRO A 387 8.58 11.96 13.25
CA PRO A 387 8.23 12.38 14.60
C PRO A 387 7.32 11.35 15.26
N GLU A 388 7.40 11.20 16.57
CA GLU A 388 6.41 10.42 17.31
C GLU A 388 4.99 10.95 17.06
N LEU A 389 3.99 10.07 17.14
CA LEU A 389 2.58 10.43 16.96
C LEU A 389 1.83 10.34 18.30
N PRO A 390 2.16 11.20 19.30
CA PRO A 390 1.59 11.07 20.63
C PRO A 390 0.09 11.37 20.60
N PRO A 391 -0.74 10.56 21.29
CA PRO A 391 -2.15 10.86 21.44
C PRO A 391 -2.34 12.09 22.34
N VAL A 392 -3.39 12.87 22.07
CA VAL A 392 -3.86 13.90 23.01
C VAL A 392 -5.07 13.37 23.77
N THR A 393 -5.04 13.56 25.10
CA THR A 393 -6.18 13.22 25.96
C THR A 393 -7.17 14.38 25.92
N LEU A 394 -8.38 14.09 25.47
CA LEU A 394 -9.49 15.05 25.52
C LEU A 394 -10.15 15.01 26.92
N PRO A 395 -10.42 16.16 27.56
CA PRO A 395 -10.94 16.20 28.94
C PRO A 395 -12.34 15.56 29.06
N ALA A 396 -12.60 14.82 30.15
CA ALA A 396 -13.95 14.36 30.51
C ALA A 396 -14.73 15.48 31.22
N PRO A 397 -16.06 15.64 31.04
CA PRO A 397 -16.96 14.99 30.11
C PRO A 397 -17.13 15.90 28.88
N ALA A 398 -16.06 16.20 28.14
CA ALA A 398 -16.24 17.00 26.94
C ALA A 398 -17.05 16.17 25.94
N GLY A 399 -18.25 16.66 25.63
CA GLY A 399 -19.15 16.06 24.68
C GLY A 399 -18.50 15.84 23.32
N ALA A 400 -19.26 15.15 22.46
CA ALA A 400 -19.00 14.90 21.05
C ALA A 400 -17.66 15.40 20.48
N PHE A 401 -16.76 14.48 20.09
CA PHE A 401 -15.54 14.85 19.36
C PHE A 401 -15.91 15.64 18.11
N SER A 402 -15.33 16.82 17.94
CA SER A 402 -15.53 17.66 16.77
C SER A 402 -14.41 17.45 15.77
N ALA A 403 -14.71 16.80 14.65
CA ALA A 403 -13.80 16.70 13.51
C ALA A 403 -13.75 18.05 12.77
N PRO A 404 -12.59 18.73 12.68
CA PRO A 404 -12.45 19.94 11.89
C PRO A 404 -12.82 19.71 10.41
N PRO A 405 -13.14 20.76 9.63
CA PRO A 405 -13.23 20.66 8.17
C PRO A 405 -11.95 20.04 7.59
N PHE A 406 -12.09 19.25 6.53
CA PHE A 406 -10.96 18.61 5.80
C PHE A 406 -9.93 17.96 6.74
N SER A 407 -10.38 17.00 7.54
CA SER A 407 -9.55 16.33 8.56
C SER A 407 -9.77 14.83 8.62
N VAL A 408 -8.78 14.10 9.14
CA VAL A 408 -8.87 12.67 9.48
C VAL A 408 -8.49 12.53 10.95
N ALA A 409 -9.30 11.90 11.78
CA ALA A 409 -9.01 11.68 13.18
C ALA A 409 -9.09 10.21 13.56
N PHE A 410 -8.22 9.80 14.49
CA PHE A 410 -8.23 8.45 15.06
C PHE A 410 -8.59 8.56 16.53
N LEU A 411 -9.75 8.00 16.88
CA LEU A 411 -10.35 8.09 18.20
C LEU A 411 -10.17 6.79 18.96
N ARG A 412 -9.21 6.71 19.87
CA ARG A 412 -8.92 5.50 20.66
C ARG A 412 -9.64 5.51 22.00
N TYR A 413 -10.55 4.60 22.25
CA TYR A 413 -11.38 4.54 23.44
C TYR A 413 -10.75 3.69 24.56
N ALA A 414 -9.87 4.25 25.40
CA ALA A 414 -9.05 3.45 26.33
C ALA A 414 -9.86 2.70 27.40
N ALA A 415 -11.00 3.25 27.82
CA ALA A 415 -11.89 2.61 28.77
C ALA A 415 -12.84 1.59 28.12
N VAL A 416 -12.90 1.51 26.79
CA VAL A 416 -13.85 0.67 26.06
C VAL A 416 -13.14 -0.54 25.49
N VAL A 417 -13.55 -1.72 25.95
CA VAL A 417 -13.18 -3.01 25.39
C VAL A 417 -14.46 -3.64 24.84
N PRO A 418 -14.72 -3.57 23.53
CA PRO A 418 -15.85 -4.26 22.92
C PRO A 418 -15.81 -5.76 23.24
N GLU A 419 -16.98 -6.37 23.45
CA GLU A 419 -17.11 -7.80 23.75
C GLU A 419 -16.38 -8.68 22.71
N ALA A 420 -16.50 -8.31 21.44
CA ALA A 420 -15.83 -8.97 20.32
C ALA A 420 -14.30 -8.86 20.38
N CYS A 421 -13.75 -7.74 20.87
CA CYS A 421 -12.30 -7.56 21.00
C CYS A 421 -11.68 -8.45 22.10
N GLY A 422 -12.49 -8.92 23.07
CA GLY A 422 -12.02 -9.75 24.19
C GLY A 422 -12.09 -11.26 23.95
N ARG A 423 -12.80 -11.72 22.91
CA ARG A 423 -13.03 -13.15 22.65
C ARG A 423 -11.96 -13.82 21.78
N ASP A 424 -11.28 -13.05 20.93
CA ASP A 424 -10.28 -13.59 19.98
C ASP A 424 -8.82 -13.36 20.41
N GLY A 425 -8.58 -13.11 21.71
CA GLY A 425 -7.29 -12.81 22.33
C GLY A 425 -6.24 -13.95 22.33
N GLY A 426 -6.17 -14.74 21.27
CA GLY A 426 -5.19 -15.82 21.10
C GLY A 426 -5.05 -16.35 19.68
N GLY A 427 -5.76 -15.79 18.69
CA GLY A 427 -5.54 -16.11 17.29
C GLY A 427 -4.37 -15.33 16.73
N THR A 428 -3.14 -15.74 17.05
CA THR A 428 -2.04 -15.49 16.11
C THR A 428 -2.49 -16.11 14.79
N LEU A 429 -2.90 -15.27 13.83
CA LEU A 429 -2.67 -15.60 12.43
C LEU A 429 -1.16 -15.76 12.34
N ALA A 430 -0.73 -17.02 12.47
CA ALA A 430 0.63 -17.44 12.18
C ALA A 430 0.98 -16.78 10.85
N ALA A 431 2.17 -16.18 10.82
CA ALA A 431 2.77 -15.58 9.65
C ALA A 431 2.42 -16.41 8.41
N ALA A 432 1.49 -15.91 7.62
CA ALA A 432 1.30 -16.29 6.23
C ALA A 432 1.83 -15.13 5.40
#